data_AF-A0A496Q0X8-F1
#
_entry.id   AF-A0A496Q0X8-F1
#
_cell.length_a   1.000
_cell.length_b   1.000
_cell.length_c   1.000
_cell.angle_alpha   90.00
_cell.angle_beta   90.00
_cell.angle_gamma   90.00
#
_symmetry.space_group_name_H-M   'P 1'
#
loop_
_entity.id
_entity.type
_entity.pdbx_description
1 polymer ?
#
loop_
_entity_poly.entity_id
_entity_poly.type
_entity_poly.pdbx_seq_one_letter_code
_entity_poly.pdbx_strand_id
1 'polypeptide(L)'
;MKNTWIRKERLGWLLGGLIVLTATGFAQDLAPLTGELLEEGVYQEETKGDLGAAIALYQQVIESEQASRPRAAEAQYRLAICYQKQGNTTLAVRSFEALVENYPNQTQWVDAALGHLPKPFEPEFVPWVDGEITTMELRLPTGFVVGYVIYRTELINRDGRDLWRITNRSLAGGESITKVEIDPKTLKPVHGYMYSSQMDLGEISWWFEEDHVRLLYGEDPEEKTVPLSSDVIDNLQAHYLMRQFPIEVGFSTEQTVFVGLSAAAVPIVLSIVALEELETPIGTFECAHVEIEIAGTTQHFWTTTDDSRKLVRFKAGGVEAIVTRSDVVSPGDEQIYRNDSIGFEADLPASWGVFDRSDPEKAAERARIEIRDPGVIGTWSIAATRLDPDDSDRTDLEEAREMVEKQIKGLTKKATDFVLDESSRSETQITDGALVSFLGEAKMGSADVFVKKSVLHSRGVTLVFSLRCLADDLVQQEATFDRIVASARID
;
A
#
# COMPACT_ATOMS: atom_id res chain seq x y z
N MET A 1 -12.23 -28.65 -40.69
CA MET A 1 -13.20 -29.32 -41.59
C MET A 1 -12.73 -30.74 -41.85
N LYS A 2 -13.51 -31.82 -41.68
CA LYS A 2 -14.88 -31.98 -41.18
C LYS A 2 -14.98 -33.32 -40.40
N ASN A 3 -16.02 -33.40 -39.56
CA ASN A 3 -16.63 -34.63 -39.02
C ASN A 3 -16.92 -35.66 -40.15
N THR A 4 -17.17 -36.97 -39.92
CA THR A 4 -18.42 -37.47 -39.32
C THR A 4 -18.48 -39.00 -39.05
N TRP A 5 -19.02 -39.36 -37.88
CA TRP A 5 -20.12 -40.33 -37.60
C TRP A 5 -20.15 -41.79 -38.11
N ILE A 6 -20.24 -42.70 -37.12
CA ILE A 6 -21.27 -43.75 -36.87
C ILE A 6 -21.73 -44.69 -38.02
N ARG A 7 -21.75 -46.02 -37.73
CA ARG A 7 -22.83 -46.91 -38.23
C ARG A 7 -23.24 -48.08 -37.30
N LYS A 8 -24.56 -48.19 -37.14
CA LYS A 8 -25.45 -49.30 -36.67
C LYS A 8 -25.36 -50.53 -37.62
N GLU A 9 -25.94 -51.74 -37.43
CA GLU A 9 -26.80 -52.49 -36.46
C GLU A 9 -26.74 -54.02 -36.88
N ARG A 10 -27.39 -55.09 -36.38
CA ARG A 10 -28.48 -55.42 -35.41
C ARG A 10 -28.46 -56.95 -35.06
N LEU A 11 -29.32 -57.41 -34.12
CA LEU A 11 -29.87 -58.79 -33.92
C LEU A 11 -28.93 -59.94 -33.43
N GLY A 12 -29.39 -60.90 -32.60
CA GLY A 12 -30.64 -60.98 -31.80
C GLY A 12 -31.08 -62.39 -31.36
N TRP A 13 -32.00 -62.46 -30.36
CA TRP A 13 -32.83 -63.62 -29.91
C TRP A 13 -32.11 -64.74 -29.09
N LEU A 14 -32.73 -65.51 -28.16
CA LEU A 14 -34.12 -65.55 -27.63
C LEU A 14 -34.22 -66.26 -26.25
N LEU A 15 -35.43 -66.21 -25.63
CA LEU A 15 -35.94 -66.91 -24.43
C LEU A 15 -35.35 -66.49 -23.06
N GLY A 16 -36.12 -66.39 -21.96
CA GLY A 16 -37.59 -66.47 -21.82
C GLY A 16 -38.04 -67.07 -20.48
N GLY A 17 -38.42 -66.26 -19.49
CA GLY A 17 -38.87 -66.74 -18.17
C GLY A 17 -39.70 -65.71 -17.40
N LEU A 18 -40.86 -66.13 -16.89
CA LEU A 18 -41.88 -65.30 -16.22
C LEU A 18 -41.50 -65.01 -14.75
N ILE A 19 -41.64 -63.75 -14.31
CA ILE A 19 -41.66 -63.38 -12.88
C ILE A 19 -42.91 -62.53 -12.61
N VAL A 20 -43.54 -62.77 -11.44
CA VAL A 20 -44.81 -62.17 -11.02
C VAL A 20 -44.56 -60.88 -10.22
N LEU A 21 -45.44 -59.88 -10.38
CA LEU A 21 -45.40 -58.66 -9.57
C LEU A 21 -45.79 -58.95 -8.11
N THR A 22 -44.99 -58.45 -7.17
CA THR A 22 -45.46 -58.04 -5.84
C THR A 22 -45.08 -56.58 -5.65
N ALA A 23 -46.06 -55.72 -5.34
CA ALA A 23 -45.83 -54.30 -5.18
C ALA A 23 -45.33 -53.97 -3.77
N THR A 24 -44.07 -53.56 -3.65
CA THR A 24 -43.59 -52.71 -2.55
C THR A 24 -43.71 -51.27 -2.99
N GLY A 25 -44.38 -50.42 -2.20
CA GLY A 25 -44.61 -49.03 -2.56
C GLY A 25 -43.29 -48.25 -2.70
N PHE A 26 -43.18 -47.44 -3.74
CA PHE A 26 -42.24 -46.33 -3.73
C PHE A 26 -42.72 -45.34 -2.67
N ALA A 27 -42.00 -45.26 -1.55
CA ALA A 27 -41.84 -43.96 -0.92
C ALA A 27 -41.12 -43.08 -1.96
N GLN A 28 -41.85 -42.13 -2.55
CA GLN A 28 -41.16 -40.96 -3.05
C GLN A 28 -40.74 -40.21 -1.80
N ASP A 29 -39.43 -40.09 -1.57
CA ASP A 29 -38.92 -39.04 -0.70
C ASP A 29 -39.37 -37.72 -1.34
N LEU A 30 -40.41 -37.13 -0.75
CA LEU A 30 -40.87 -35.80 -1.14
C LEU A 30 -39.72 -34.86 -0.84
N ALA A 31 -39.20 -34.20 -1.89
CA ALA A 31 -38.23 -33.12 -1.71
C ALA A 31 -38.82 -32.13 -0.70
N PRO A 32 -38.10 -31.77 0.39
CA PRO A 32 -38.69 -30.99 1.47
C PRO A 32 -39.28 -29.68 0.94
N LEU A 33 -40.42 -29.29 1.49
CA LEU A 33 -41.14 -28.11 1.00
C LEU A 33 -40.26 -26.87 1.18
N THR A 34 -40.37 -25.89 0.29
CA THR A 34 -39.56 -24.65 0.35
C THR A 34 -39.79 -23.81 1.62
N GLY A 35 -40.79 -24.14 2.43
CA GLY A 35 -40.93 -23.63 3.81
C GLY A 35 -40.12 -24.43 4.84
N GLU A 36 -40.09 -25.76 4.73
CA GLU A 36 -39.35 -26.65 5.63
C GLU A 36 -37.83 -26.46 5.47
N LEU A 37 -37.35 -26.27 4.22
CA LEU A 37 -35.96 -25.91 3.94
C LEU A 37 -35.57 -24.55 4.52
N LEU A 38 -36.50 -23.57 4.48
CA LEU A 38 -36.29 -22.25 5.05
C LEU A 38 -36.25 -22.31 6.58
N GLU A 39 -37.19 -23.01 7.22
CA GLU A 39 -37.26 -23.19 8.67
C GLU A 39 -36.05 -23.96 9.23
N GLU A 40 -35.59 -25.04 8.58
CA GLU A 40 -34.33 -25.72 8.97
C GLU A 40 -33.12 -24.81 8.72
N GLY A 41 -33.12 -24.00 7.65
CA GLY A 41 -32.07 -22.99 7.42
C GLY A 41 -31.95 -21.99 8.57
N VAL A 42 -33.09 -21.47 9.03
CA VAL A 42 -33.17 -20.57 10.21
C VAL A 42 -32.73 -21.28 11.50
N TYR A 43 -33.08 -22.54 11.68
CA TYR A 43 -32.63 -23.34 12.82
C TYR A 43 -31.10 -23.55 12.82
N GLN A 44 -30.50 -23.79 11.65
CA GLN A 44 -29.05 -23.89 11.47
C GLN A 44 -28.36 -22.55 11.73
N GLU A 45 -28.90 -21.44 11.18
CA GLU A 45 -28.38 -20.08 11.38
C GLU A 45 -28.47 -19.62 12.85
N GLU A 46 -29.68 -19.58 13.41
CA GLU A 46 -29.97 -18.88 14.67
C GLU A 46 -29.80 -19.76 15.92
N THR A 47 -29.95 -21.09 15.81
CA THR A 47 -29.88 -21.99 16.97
C THR A 47 -28.58 -22.79 17.04
N LYS A 48 -28.04 -23.24 15.90
CA LYS A 48 -26.78 -24.01 15.86
C LYS A 48 -25.55 -23.15 15.58
N GLY A 49 -25.72 -22.01 14.89
CA GLY A 49 -24.60 -21.22 14.36
C GLY A 49 -23.88 -21.89 13.18
N ASP A 50 -24.47 -22.92 12.56
CA ASP A 50 -23.92 -23.57 11.38
C ASP A 50 -24.30 -22.77 10.13
N LEU A 51 -23.54 -21.68 9.92
CA LEU A 51 -23.69 -20.79 8.78
C LEU A 51 -23.48 -21.54 7.45
N GLY A 52 -22.66 -22.60 7.42
CA GLY A 52 -22.42 -23.41 6.23
C GLY A 52 -23.65 -24.22 5.83
N ALA A 53 -24.29 -24.90 6.79
CA ALA A 53 -25.54 -25.60 6.57
C ALA A 53 -26.69 -24.65 6.22
N ALA A 54 -26.78 -23.49 6.88
CA ALA A 54 -27.77 -22.47 6.59
C ALA A 54 -27.66 -21.93 5.15
N ILE A 55 -26.46 -21.56 4.69
CA ILE A 55 -26.18 -21.10 3.32
C ILE A 55 -26.66 -22.14 2.29
N ALA A 56 -26.29 -23.40 2.47
CA ALA A 56 -26.66 -24.48 1.55
C ALA A 56 -28.19 -24.72 1.49
N LEU A 57 -28.92 -24.47 2.58
CA LEU A 57 -30.38 -24.58 2.63
C LEU A 57 -31.06 -23.37 1.97
N TYR A 58 -30.59 -22.15 2.24
CA TYR A 58 -31.12 -20.95 1.60
C TYR A 58 -30.91 -20.96 0.08
N GLN A 59 -29.74 -21.41 -0.40
CA GLN A 59 -29.48 -21.64 -1.83
C GLN A 59 -30.53 -22.57 -2.46
N GLN A 60 -30.85 -23.70 -1.83
CA GLN A 60 -31.90 -24.61 -2.32
C GLN A 60 -33.31 -23.98 -2.31
N VAL A 61 -33.60 -23.03 -1.41
CA VAL A 61 -34.87 -22.28 -1.44
C VAL A 61 -34.89 -21.27 -2.59
N ILE A 62 -33.77 -20.60 -2.87
CA ILE A 62 -33.66 -19.60 -3.95
C ILE A 62 -33.71 -20.25 -5.34
N GLU A 63 -33.03 -21.39 -5.51
CA GLU A 63 -32.96 -22.14 -6.78
C GLU A 63 -34.25 -22.92 -7.11
N SER A 64 -35.18 -23.05 -6.16
CA SER A 64 -36.38 -23.87 -6.35
C SER A 64 -37.50 -23.12 -7.08
N GLU A 65 -37.92 -23.63 -8.24
CA GLU A 65 -39.13 -23.20 -8.96
C GLU A 65 -40.42 -23.30 -8.11
N GLN A 66 -40.38 -24.05 -7.00
CA GLN A 66 -41.50 -24.21 -6.06
C GLN A 66 -41.46 -23.20 -4.90
N ALA A 67 -40.51 -22.27 -4.87
CA ALA A 67 -40.45 -21.21 -3.88
C ALA A 67 -41.42 -20.08 -4.22
N SER A 68 -42.25 -19.69 -3.25
CA SER A 68 -43.02 -18.45 -3.37
C SER A 68 -42.07 -17.25 -3.25
N ARG A 69 -42.30 -16.18 -4.04
CA ARG A 69 -41.48 -14.95 -4.02
C ARG A 69 -41.15 -14.43 -2.60
N PRO A 70 -42.06 -14.45 -1.59
CA PRO A 70 -41.72 -14.05 -0.22
C PRO A 70 -40.68 -14.96 0.47
N ARG A 71 -40.73 -16.28 0.26
CA ARG A 71 -39.77 -17.23 0.84
C ARG A 71 -38.41 -17.16 0.16
N ALA A 72 -38.40 -17.02 -1.16
CA ALA A 72 -37.16 -16.83 -1.91
C ALA A 72 -36.47 -15.51 -1.53
N ALA A 73 -37.25 -14.43 -1.30
CA ALA A 73 -36.74 -13.17 -0.77
C ALA A 73 -36.20 -13.29 0.67
N GLU A 74 -36.88 -14.00 1.57
CA GLU A 74 -36.36 -14.25 2.92
C GLU A 74 -35.07 -15.09 2.90
N ALA A 75 -35.03 -16.17 2.11
CA ALA A 75 -33.84 -16.99 1.93
C ALA A 75 -32.67 -16.17 1.37
N GLN A 76 -32.91 -15.32 0.37
CA GLN A 76 -31.91 -14.44 -0.23
C GLN A 76 -31.38 -13.39 0.78
N TYR A 77 -32.24 -12.84 1.64
CA TYR A 77 -31.82 -11.95 2.74
C TYR A 77 -30.97 -12.71 3.78
N ARG A 78 -31.42 -13.87 4.24
CA ARG A 78 -30.72 -14.66 5.27
C ARG A 78 -29.40 -15.28 4.76
N LEU A 79 -29.32 -15.59 3.46
CA LEU A 79 -28.08 -15.95 2.76
C LEU A 79 -27.05 -14.83 2.87
N ALA A 80 -27.44 -13.57 2.61
CA ALA A 80 -26.57 -12.41 2.76
C ALA A 80 -26.08 -12.23 4.21
N ILE A 81 -26.98 -12.34 5.19
CA ILE A 81 -26.65 -12.28 6.62
C ILE A 81 -25.68 -13.41 7.03
N CYS A 82 -25.82 -14.62 6.50
CA CYS A 82 -24.88 -15.71 6.78
C CYS A 82 -23.49 -15.43 6.21
N TYR A 83 -23.38 -14.87 5.00
CA TYR A 83 -22.09 -14.44 4.45
C TYR A 83 -21.46 -13.31 5.28
N GLN A 84 -22.26 -12.33 5.73
CA GLN A 84 -21.77 -11.25 6.61
C GLN A 84 -21.25 -11.80 7.95
N LYS A 85 -21.97 -12.76 8.56
CA LYS A 85 -21.53 -13.49 9.77
C LYS A 85 -20.29 -14.37 9.56
N GLN A 86 -19.95 -14.71 8.31
CA GLN A 86 -18.70 -15.38 7.93
C GLN A 86 -17.56 -14.41 7.58
N GLY A 87 -17.78 -13.08 7.62
CA GLY A 87 -16.81 -12.09 7.15
C GLY A 87 -16.65 -12.05 5.62
N ASN A 88 -17.60 -12.62 4.87
CA ASN A 88 -17.59 -12.65 3.40
C ASN A 88 -18.48 -11.54 2.83
N THR A 89 -18.09 -10.30 3.09
CA THR A 89 -18.88 -9.10 2.81
C THR A 89 -19.19 -8.96 1.30
N THR A 90 -18.24 -9.26 0.40
CA THR A 90 -18.47 -9.32 -1.06
C THR A 90 -19.65 -10.22 -1.45
N LEU A 91 -19.80 -11.41 -0.84
CA LEU A 91 -20.96 -12.28 -1.10
C LEU A 91 -22.23 -11.81 -0.37
N ALA A 92 -22.10 -11.14 0.77
CA ALA A 92 -23.24 -10.51 1.47
C ALA A 92 -23.84 -9.38 0.62
N VAL A 93 -23.03 -8.41 0.18
CA VAL A 93 -23.44 -7.28 -0.67
C VAL A 93 -24.12 -7.80 -1.93
N ARG A 94 -23.49 -8.71 -2.69
CA ARG A 94 -24.09 -9.32 -3.88
C ARG A 94 -25.42 -10.04 -3.62
N SER A 95 -25.55 -10.65 -2.44
CA SER A 95 -26.80 -11.32 -2.06
C SER A 95 -27.90 -10.32 -1.71
N PHE A 96 -27.57 -9.16 -1.14
CA PHE A 96 -28.48 -8.03 -0.93
C PHE A 96 -28.83 -7.31 -2.24
N GLU A 97 -27.89 -7.08 -3.15
CA GLU A 97 -28.15 -6.51 -4.49
C GLU A 97 -29.14 -7.37 -5.27
N ALA A 98 -28.88 -8.68 -5.34
CA ALA A 98 -29.74 -9.64 -6.02
C ALA A 98 -31.14 -9.74 -5.38
N LEU A 99 -31.28 -9.46 -4.07
CA LEU A 99 -32.59 -9.35 -3.42
C LEU A 99 -33.38 -8.15 -3.93
N VAL A 100 -32.75 -6.97 -3.99
CA VAL A 100 -33.37 -5.73 -4.46
C VAL A 100 -33.75 -5.84 -5.94
N GLU A 101 -32.89 -6.43 -6.77
CA GLU A 101 -33.14 -6.61 -8.21
C GLU A 101 -34.27 -7.62 -8.50
N ASN A 102 -34.21 -8.82 -7.90
CA ASN A 102 -35.10 -9.92 -8.27
C ASN A 102 -36.46 -9.88 -7.54
N TYR A 103 -36.51 -9.26 -6.36
CA TYR A 103 -37.69 -9.23 -5.47
C TYR A 103 -38.13 -7.81 -5.04
N PRO A 104 -38.11 -6.76 -5.89
CA PRO A 104 -38.33 -5.36 -5.49
C PRO A 104 -39.71 -5.10 -4.83
N ASN A 105 -40.69 -5.98 -5.08
CA ASN A 105 -42.03 -5.91 -4.46
C ASN A 105 -42.09 -6.54 -3.05
N GLN A 106 -40.99 -7.03 -2.48
CA GLN A 106 -40.94 -7.67 -1.16
C GLN A 106 -40.37 -6.69 -0.12
N THR A 107 -41.07 -5.58 0.07
CA THR A 107 -40.57 -4.36 0.75
C THR A 107 -39.87 -4.66 2.08
N GLN A 108 -40.45 -5.48 2.97
CA GLN A 108 -39.81 -5.87 4.24
C GLN A 108 -38.34 -6.32 4.09
N TRP A 109 -38.04 -7.15 3.08
CA TRP A 109 -36.71 -7.69 2.86
C TRP A 109 -35.83 -6.75 2.03
N VAL A 110 -36.44 -6.02 1.08
CA VAL A 110 -35.78 -4.98 0.27
C VAL A 110 -35.31 -3.81 1.14
N ASP A 111 -36.19 -3.27 1.99
CA ASP A 111 -35.90 -2.18 2.92
C ASP A 111 -34.80 -2.59 3.93
N ALA A 112 -34.84 -3.85 4.41
CA ALA A 112 -33.81 -4.40 5.29
C ALA A 112 -32.45 -4.52 4.59
N ALA A 113 -32.41 -4.94 3.31
CA ALA A 113 -31.18 -5.03 2.53
C ALA A 113 -30.62 -3.66 2.12
N LEU A 114 -31.48 -2.68 1.80
CA LEU A 114 -31.08 -1.28 1.63
C LEU A 114 -30.55 -0.66 2.94
N GLY A 115 -30.80 -1.30 4.09
CA GLY A 115 -30.13 -1.04 5.35
C GLY A 115 -28.64 -1.40 5.33
N HIS A 116 -28.29 -2.56 4.75
CA HIS A 116 -26.94 -3.16 4.74
C HIS A 116 -26.11 -2.85 3.49
N LEU A 117 -26.73 -2.44 2.38
CA LEU A 117 -25.99 -2.09 1.16
C LEU A 117 -25.14 -0.81 1.38
N PRO A 118 -23.92 -0.76 0.82
CA PRO A 118 -23.09 0.45 0.86
C PRO A 118 -23.81 1.63 0.24
N LYS A 119 -23.59 2.83 0.78
CA LYS A 119 -24.22 4.08 0.30
C LYS A 119 -23.14 5.06 -0.16
N PRO A 120 -23.39 5.88 -1.20
CA PRO A 120 -22.47 6.94 -1.57
C PRO A 120 -22.20 7.86 -0.37
N PHE A 121 -20.92 8.05 -0.04
CA PHE A 121 -20.49 8.90 1.07
C PHE A 121 -19.92 10.22 0.57
N GLU A 122 -20.53 11.34 0.97
CA GLU A 122 -19.98 12.68 0.80
C GLU A 122 -19.24 13.10 2.09
N PRO A 123 -17.91 13.37 2.05
CA PRO A 123 -17.17 13.73 3.25
C PRO A 123 -17.53 15.10 3.83
N GLU A 124 -18.08 15.13 5.05
CA GLU A 124 -18.36 16.38 5.79
C GLU A 124 -17.09 17.05 6.39
N PHE A 125 -15.97 16.32 6.47
CA PHE A 125 -14.76 16.71 7.19
C PHE A 125 -13.48 16.22 6.49
N VAL A 126 -12.38 16.98 6.64
CA VAL A 126 -11.07 16.68 6.07
C VAL A 126 -10.01 16.77 7.20
N PRO A 127 -9.51 15.64 7.74
CA PRO A 127 -8.51 15.62 8.82
C PRO A 127 -7.07 15.89 8.35
N TRP A 128 -6.88 16.26 7.08
CA TRP A 128 -5.57 16.33 6.45
C TRP A 128 -4.84 17.59 6.89
N VAL A 129 -3.59 17.45 7.35
CA VAL A 129 -2.76 18.57 7.82
C VAL A 129 -1.60 18.81 6.84
N ASP A 130 -1.32 20.09 6.56
CA ASP A 130 -0.15 20.47 5.76
C ASP A 130 1.14 20.15 6.52
N GLY A 131 2.05 19.41 5.88
CA GLY A 131 3.27 18.92 6.51
C GLY A 131 3.10 17.63 7.32
N GLU A 132 1.93 16.98 7.32
CA GLU A 132 1.75 15.69 8.00
C GLU A 132 2.67 14.62 7.39
N ILE A 133 3.38 13.86 8.25
CA ILE A 133 4.22 12.72 7.86
C ILE A 133 3.91 11.54 8.76
N THR A 134 3.61 10.39 8.16
CA THR A 134 3.48 9.11 8.87
C THR A 134 4.43 8.08 8.25
N THR A 135 5.34 7.53 9.06
CA THR A 135 6.28 6.48 8.66
C THR A 135 5.92 5.17 9.33
N MET A 136 6.00 4.07 8.60
CA MET A 136 5.65 2.73 9.08
C MET A 136 6.70 1.70 8.66
N GLU A 137 6.92 0.71 9.52
CA GLU A 137 7.68 -0.50 9.19
C GLU A 137 6.82 -1.52 8.45
N LEU A 138 7.33 -2.04 7.33
CA LEU A 138 6.75 -3.17 6.61
C LEU A 138 7.37 -4.47 7.13
N ARG A 139 6.55 -5.30 7.79
CA ARG A 139 6.93 -6.53 8.48
C ARG A 139 6.26 -7.75 7.85
N LEU A 140 7.00 -8.85 7.79
CA LEU A 140 6.44 -10.18 7.51
C LEU A 140 5.78 -10.77 8.77
N PRO A 141 4.92 -11.81 8.65
CA PRO A 141 4.33 -12.51 9.80
C PRO A 141 5.36 -13.16 10.76
N THR A 142 6.63 -13.22 10.38
CA THR A 142 7.76 -13.63 11.23
C THR A 142 8.31 -12.51 12.12
N GLY A 143 7.75 -11.29 12.02
CA GLY A 143 8.29 -10.07 12.65
C GLY A 143 9.45 -9.42 11.89
N PHE A 144 9.95 -10.04 10.80
CA PHE A 144 11.09 -9.53 10.04
C PHE A 144 10.72 -8.29 9.22
N VAL A 145 11.44 -7.19 9.42
CA VAL A 145 11.25 -5.91 8.70
C VAL A 145 11.82 -6.02 7.28
N VAL A 146 10.94 -6.07 6.28
CA VAL A 146 11.31 -6.11 4.85
C VAL A 146 11.47 -4.72 4.22
N GLY A 147 10.91 -3.69 4.85
CA GLY A 147 10.93 -2.34 4.30
C GLY A 147 10.30 -1.29 5.20
N TYR A 148 10.09 -0.11 4.63
CA TYR A 148 9.32 0.97 5.23
C TYR A 148 8.35 1.57 4.21
N VAL A 149 7.34 2.27 4.69
CA VAL A 149 6.48 3.14 3.89
C VAL A 149 6.38 4.51 4.58
N ILE A 150 6.48 5.58 3.79
CA ILE A 150 6.27 6.96 4.23
C ILE A 150 5.03 7.47 3.51
N TYR A 151 4.08 7.99 4.26
CA TYR A 151 3.01 8.86 3.76
C TYR A 151 3.32 10.30 4.15
N ARG A 152 3.10 11.24 3.23
CA ARG A 152 3.21 12.68 3.48
C ARG A 152 2.04 13.42 2.84
N THR A 153 1.55 14.45 3.52
CA THR A 153 0.52 15.35 3.01
C THR A 153 1.02 16.79 3.05
N GLU A 154 0.80 17.53 1.98
CA GLU A 154 1.24 18.92 1.83
C GLU A 154 0.25 19.75 1.01
N LEU A 155 0.13 21.05 1.30
CA LEU A 155 -0.52 22.01 0.40
C LEU A 155 0.52 22.53 -0.60
N ILE A 156 0.22 22.38 -1.88
CA ILE A 156 1.03 22.92 -2.98
C ILE A 156 0.25 24.03 -3.69
N ASN A 157 0.98 25.02 -4.23
CA ASN A 157 0.41 25.90 -5.25
C ASN A 157 0.98 25.49 -6.62
N ARG A 158 0.10 25.12 -7.55
CA ARG A 158 0.42 24.76 -8.93
C ARG A 158 -0.31 25.71 -9.87
N ASP A 159 0.45 26.50 -10.62
CA ASP A 159 -0.08 27.47 -11.59
C ASP A 159 -1.13 28.46 -11.01
N GLY A 160 -1.00 28.81 -9.72
CA GLY A 160 -1.92 29.68 -9.00
C GLY A 160 -3.11 28.98 -8.34
N ARG A 161 -3.25 27.64 -8.50
CA ARG A 161 -4.26 26.81 -7.83
C ARG A 161 -3.64 26.10 -6.63
N ASP A 162 -4.26 26.26 -5.47
CA ASP A 162 -3.91 25.46 -4.28
C ASP A 162 -4.49 24.05 -4.42
N LEU A 163 -3.65 23.03 -4.16
CA LEU A 163 -3.99 21.61 -4.23
C LEU A 163 -3.44 20.91 -2.99
N TRP A 164 -4.16 19.91 -2.49
CA TRP A 164 -3.56 18.91 -1.60
C TRP A 164 -2.70 17.97 -2.43
N ARG A 165 -1.46 17.71 -2.02
CA ARG A 165 -0.68 16.57 -2.52
C ARG A 165 -0.54 15.53 -1.41
N ILE A 166 -0.93 14.30 -1.72
CA ILE A 166 -0.59 13.11 -0.94
C ILE A 166 0.57 12.40 -1.65
N THR A 167 1.62 12.06 -0.91
CA THR A 167 2.75 11.27 -1.40
C THR A 167 2.88 9.98 -0.59
N ASN A 168 3.05 8.86 -1.29
CA ASN A 168 3.55 7.59 -0.74
C ASN A 168 4.97 7.35 -1.25
N ARG A 169 5.89 6.91 -0.38
CA ARG A 169 7.20 6.34 -0.76
C ARG A 169 7.39 5.01 -0.07
N SER A 170 7.62 3.94 -0.83
CA SER A 170 7.75 2.57 -0.33
C SER A 170 9.16 2.02 -0.58
N LEU A 171 9.73 1.36 0.43
CA LEU A 171 11.15 0.98 0.52
C LEU A 171 11.34 -0.51 0.84
N ALA A 172 10.84 -1.40 -0.01
CA ALA A 172 10.83 -2.86 0.20
C ALA A 172 11.44 -3.60 -1.01
N GLY A 173 12.69 -4.07 -0.88
CA GLY A 173 13.45 -4.70 -1.97
C GLY A 173 13.86 -3.75 -3.12
N GLY A 174 13.52 -2.47 -3.00
CA GLY A 174 13.67 -1.41 -4.00
C GLY A 174 12.87 -0.19 -3.54
N GLU A 175 12.78 0.83 -4.39
CA GLU A 175 12.10 2.08 -4.11
C GLU A 175 10.99 2.38 -5.13
N SER A 176 9.81 2.76 -4.64
CA SER A 176 8.74 3.36 -5.42
C SER A 176 8.20 4.62 -4.77
N ILE A 177 7.67 5.53 -5.59
CA ILE A 177 7.00 6.76 -5.18
C ILE A 177 5.67 6.83 -5.91
N THR A 178 4.60 7.22 -5.23
CA THR A 178 3.30 7.56 -5.84
C THR A 178 2.82 8.88 -5.26
N LYS A 179 2.31 9.78 -6.10
CA LYS A 179 1.80 11.11 -5.73
C LYS A 179 0.40 11.28 -6.31
N VAL A 180 -0.52 11.86 -5.56
CA VAL A 180 -1.81 12.35 -6.08
C VAL A 180 -2.04 13.78 -5.61
N GLU A 181 -2.50 14.62 -6.54
CA GLU A 181 -2.89 16.01 -6.34
C GLU A 181 -4.42 16.12 -6.42
N ILE A 182 -5.03 16.76 -5.42
CA ILE A 182 -6.48 16.77 -5.16
C ILE A 182 -6.96 18.21 -4.95
N ASP A 183 -8.13 18.55 -5.49
CA ASP A 183 -8.74 19.86 -5.24
C ASP A 183 -9.28 19.98 -3.80
N PRO A 184 -8.88 21.00 -3.02
CA PRO A 184 -9.25 21.11 -1.61
C PRO A 184 -10.72 21.52 -1.36
N LYS A 185 -11.51 21.79 -2.41
CA LYS A 185 -12.92 22.19 -2.31
C LYS A 185 -13.87 21.11 -2.82
N THR A 186 -13.49 20.39 -3.87
CA THR A 186 -14.32 19.31 -4.46
C THR A 186 -13.88 17.92 -4.04
N LEU A 187 -12.69 17.79 -3.44
CA LEU A 187 -12.01 16.52 -3.16
C LEU A 187 -11.84 15.60 -4.38
N LYS A 188 -12.00 16.11 -5.60
CA LYS A 188 -11.73 15.32 -6.82
C LYS A 188 -10.22 15.33 -7.11
N PRO A 189 -9.64 14.20 -7.54
CA PRO A 189 -8.25 14.16 -7.97
C PRO A 189 -8.07 15.01 -9.24
N VAL A 190 -6.85 15.48 -9.46
CA VAL A 190 -6.48 16.36 -10.57
C VAL A 190 -5.33 15.75 -11.37
N HIS A 191 -4.32 15.24 -10.67
CA HIS A 191 -3.13 14.65 -11.28
C HIS A 191 -2.56 13.57 -10.38
N GLY A 192 -2.22 12.41 -10.94
CA GLY A 192 -1.48 11.35 -10.29
C GLY A 192 -0.16 11.07 -10.99
N TYR A 193 0.82 10.58 -10.23
CA TYR A 193 2.15 10.24 -10.72
C TYR A 193 2.67 9.02 -9.95
N MET A 194 3.42 8.14 -10.61
CA MET A 194 4.23 7.13 -9.93
C MET A 194 5.57 6.85 -10.62
N TYR A 195 6.52 6.37 -9.84
CA TYR A 195 7.79 5.80 -10.27
C TYR A 195 8.08 4.53 -9.47
N SER A 196 8.71 3.53 -10.08
CA SER A 196 9.22 2.36 -9.36
C SER A 196 10.52 1.84 -9.96
N SER A 197 11.59 1.85 -9.16
CA SER A 197 12.89 1.27 -9.52
C SER A 197 12.89 -0.25 -9.72
N GLN A 198 11.76 -0.94 -9.45
CA GLN A 198 11.57 -2.37 -9.70
C GLN A 198 10.86 -2.67 -11.02
N MET A 199 10.28 -1.66 -11.70
CA MET A 199 9.47 -1.87 -12.90
C MET A 199 10.09 -1.12 -14.09
N ASP A 200 10.35 -1.85 -15.17
CA ASP A 200 10.89 -1.32 -16.43
C ASP A 200 9.77 -0.64 -17.26
N LEU A 201 9.07 0.30 -16.62
CA LEU A 201 7.95 1.09 -17.15
C LEU A 201 8.25 2.60 -17.15
N GLY A 202 9.35 3.02 -16.52
CA GLY A 202 9.66 4.43 -16.29
C GLY A 202 8.76 5.08 -15.23
N GLU A 203 8.56 6.38 -15.37
CA GLU A 203 7.52 7.13 -14.65
C GLU A 203 6.16 6.90 -15.32
N ILE A 204 5.05 7.03 -14.59
CA ILE A 204 3.70 7.06 -15.16
C ILE A 204 3.01 8.29 -14.59
N SER A 205 2.48 9.16 -15.46
CA SER A 205 1.71 10.35 -15.05
C SER A 205 0.30 10.27 -15.61
N TRP A 206 -0.69 10.73 -14.84
CA TRP A 206 -2.09 10.74 -15.27
C TRP A 206 -2.84 11.99 -14.81
N TRP A 207 -3.74 12.47 -15.66
CA TRP A 207 -4.54 13.68 -15.43
C TRP A 207 -6.03 13.33 -15.48
N PHE A 208 -6.77 13.81 -14.48
CA PHE A 208 -8.21 13.61 -14.39
C PHE A 208 -8.93 14.79 -15.07
N GLU A 209 -9.54 14.51 -16.22
CA GLU A 209 -10.42 15.42 -16.96
C GLU A 209 -11.90 15.10 -16.61
N GLU A 210 -12.87 15.83 -17.16
CA GLU A 210 -14.30 15.73 -16.75
C GLU A 210 -14.94 14.35 -17.02
N ASP A 211 -14.58 13.71 -18.14
CA ASP A 211 -15.15 12.42 -18.59
C ASP A 211 -14.10 11.33 -18.86
N HIS A 212 -12.82 11.57 -18.57
CA HIS A 212 -11.73 10.62 -18.81
C HIS A 212 -10.45 10.89 -17.99
N VAL A 213 -9.60 9.88 -17.87
CA VAL A 213 -8.18 10.03 -17.50
C VAL A 213 -7.32 10.03 -18.76
N ARG A 214 -6.33 10.93 -18.80
CA ARG A 214 -5.23 10.93 -19.77
C ARG A 214 -3.98 10.37 -19.10
N LEU A 215 -3.24 9.47 -19.73
CA LEU A 215 -2.05 8.81 -19.17
C LEU A 215 -0.84 8.88 -20.11
N LEU A 216 0.33 9.07 -19.51
CA LEU A 216 1.64 9.00 -20.17
C LEU A 216 2.53 7.97 -19.45
N TYR A 217 3.28 7.16 -20.21
CA TYR A 217 4.14 6.08 -19.71
C TYR A 217 5.60 6.33 -20.13
N GLY A 218 6.43 6.82 -19.20
CA GLY A 218 7.80 7.23 -19.49
C GLY A 218 7.86 8.26 -20.61
N GLU A 219 8.76 8.02 -21.58
CA GLU A 219 8.87 8.81 -22.82
C GLU A 219 8.00 8.26 -23.98
N ASP A 220 7.10 7.29 -23.75
CA ASP A 220 6.20 6.73 -24.77
C ASP A 220 5.24 7.82 -25.30
N PRO A 221 5.36 8.25 -26.57
CA PRO A 221 4.66 9.44 -27.05
C PRO A 221 3.16 9.25 -27.30
N GLU A 222 2.64 8.02 -27.20
CA GLU A 222 1.21 7.74 -27.33
C GLU A 222 0.50 7.88 -25.98
N GLU A 223 -0.03 9.09 -25.73
CA GLU A 223 -0.97 9.38 -24.65
C GLU A 223 -2.19 8.44 -24.73
N LYS A 224 -2.52 7.80 -23.61
CA LYS A 224 -3.63 6.84 -23.50
C LYS A 224 -4.81 7.47 -22.77
N THR A 225 -6.02 7.21 -23.25
CA THR A 225 -7.26 7.75 -22.69
C THR A 225 -8.13 6.63 -22.12
N VAL A 226 -8.61 6.82 -20.89
CA VAL A 226 -9.55 5.89 -20.22
C VAL A 226 -10.82 6.66 -19.84
N PRO A 227 -11.99 6.35 -20.41
CA PRO A 227 -13.25 6.99 -20.01
C PRO A 227 -13.56 6.80 -18.52
N LEU A 228 -14.13 7.82 -17.88
CA LEU A 228 -14.52 7.83 -16.47
C LEU A 228 -16.03 8.03 -16.28
N SER A 229 -16.51 7.63 -15.10
CA SER A 229 -17.70 8.22 -14.48
C SER A 229 -17.31 9.44 -13.64
N SER A 230 -18.27 10.30 -13.34
CA SER A 230 -18.05 11.60 -12.66
C SER A 230 -17.33 11.52 -11.32
N ASP A 231 -17.46 10.40 -10.60
CA ASP A 231 -17.18 10.32 -9.16
C ASP A 231 -16.13 9.25 -8.83
N VAL A 232 -15.08 9.21 -9.64
CA VAL A 232 -13.88 8.37 -9.44
C VAL A 232 -12.79 9.16 -8.69
N ILE A 233 -12.16 8.53 -7.70
CA ILE A 233 -10.99 9.07 -6.98
C ILE A 233 -9.72 8.31 -7.35
N ASP A 234 -8.54 8.78 -6.95
CA ASP A 234 -7.30 8.00 -7.13
C ASP A 234 -7.19 6.83 -6.13
N ASN A 235 -6.52 5.75 -6.52
CA ASN A 235 -6.23 4.62 -5.63
C ASN A 235 -5.45 5.02 -4.36
N LEU A 236 -4.52 5.97 -4.42
CA LEU A 236 -3.83 6.49 -3.23
C LEU A 236 -4.74 7.37 -2.37
N GLN A 237 -5.75 8.00 -2.98
CA GLN A 237 -6.73 8.84 -2.27
C GLN A 237 -7.73 8.02 -1.45
N ALA A 238 -8.07 6.79 -1.85
CA ALA A 238 -8.97 5.91 -1.08
C ALA A 238 -8.48 5.65 0.35
N HIS A 239 -7.16 5.55 0.53
CA HIS A 239 -6.53 5.45 1.84
C HIS A 239 -6.77 6.70 2.73
N TYR A 240 -6.96 7.88 2.14
CA TYR A 240 -7.26 9.12 2.85
C TYR A 240 -8.76 9.39 2.98
N LEU A 241 -9.60 8.84 2.09
CA LEU A 241 -11.07 8.89 2.19
C LEU A 241 -11.55 8.24 3.49
N MET A 242 -11.01 7.08 3.85
CA MET A 242 -11.42 6.37 5.08
C MET A 242 -11.07 7.12 6.38
N ARG A 243 -10.18 8.13 6.34
CA ARG A 243 -9.92 9.02 7.48
C ARG A 243 -11.10 9.97 7.72
N GLN A 244 -11.98 10.15 6.75
CA GLN A 244 -13.10 11.10 6.78
C GLN A 244 -14.41 10.47 7.28
N PHE A 245 -14.45 9.14 7.48
CA PHE A 245 -15.66 8.40 7.84
C PHE A 245 -16.21 8.76 9.25
N PRO A 246 -17.53 8.60 9.47
CA PRO A 246 -18.08 8.57 10.81
C PRO A 246 -17.53 7.34 11.56
N ILE A 247 -17.19 7.49 12.85
CA ILE A 247 -16.65 6.40 13.66
C ILE A 247 -17.80 5.53 14.18
N GLU A 248 -18.37 4.72 13.29
CA GLU A 248 -19.53 3.87 13.54
C GLU A 248 -19.34 2.47 12.96
N VAL A 249 -19.45 1.43 13.79
CA VAL A 249 -19.33 0.02 13.34
C VAL A 249 -20.53 -0.35 12.47
N GLY A 250 -20.26 -0.90 11.29
CA GLY A 250 -21.27 -1.17 10.27
C GLY A 250 -21.47 -0.04 9.25
N PHE A 251 -20.78 1.10 9.40
CA PHE A 251 -20.68 2.08 8.31
C PHE A 251 -20.02 1.42 7.08
N SER A 252 -20.59 1.66 5.88
CA SER A 252 -20.07 1.13 4.62
C SER A 252 -20.39 2.05 3.43
N THR A 253 -19.40 2.25 2.56
CA THR A 253 -19.52 3.02 1.30
C THR A 253 -18.88 2.24 0.15
N GLU A 254 -19.50 2.32 -1.03
CA GLU A 254 -18.81 1.98 -2.28
C GLU A 254 -18.08 3.23 -2.80
N GLN A 255 -16.94 3.04 -3.45
CA GLN A 255 -16.21 4.08 -4.16
C GLN A 255 -15.52 3.45 -5.38
N THR A 256 -15.53 4.12 -6.53
CA THR A 256 -14.67 3.71 -7.66
C THR A 256 -13.32 4.40 -7.56
N VAL A 257 -12.23 3.62 -7.63
CA VAL A 257 -10.85 4.13 -7.65
C VAL A 257 -10.21 3.96 -9.02
N PHE A 258 -9.40 4.92 -9.44
CA PHE A 258 -8.53 4.80 -10.60
C PHE A 258 -7.15 4.28 -10.20
N VAL A 259 -6.72 3.20 -10.86
CA VAL A 259 -5.41 2.57 -10.64
C VAL A 259 -4.51 2.90 -11.84
N GLY A 260 -3.65 3.91 -11.69
CA GLY A 260 -2.78 4.42 -12.75
C GLY A 260 -1.90 3.34 -13.40
N LEU A 261 -1.31 2.44 -12.61
CA LEU A 261 -0.46 1.35 -13.08
C LEU A 261 -1.15 0.43 -14.11
N SER A 262 -2.45 0.18 -13.95
CA SER A 262 -3.23 -0.70 -14.83
C SER A 262 -4.20 0.06 -15.75
N ALA A 263 -4.19 1.39 -15.73
CA ALA A 263 -5.12 2.26 -16.46
C ALA A 263 -6.60 1.85 -16.29
N ALA A 264 -7.01 1.50 -15.07
CA ALA A 264 -8.31 0.89 -14.79
C ALA A 264 -9.08 1.60 -13.67
N ALA A 265 -10.37 1.84 -13.89
CA ALA A 265 -11.32 2.16 -12.84
C ALA A 265 -11.82 0.85 -12.18
N VAL A 266 -11.78 0.77 -10.86
CA VAL A 266 -12.10 -0.43 -10.08
C VAL A 266 -13.04 -0.04 -8.92
N PRO A 267 -14.22 -0.67 -8.76
CA PRO A 267 -15.05 -0.46 -7.58
C PRO A 267 -14.40 -1.11 -6.36
N ILE A 268 -14.45 -0.41 -5.23
CA ILE A 268 -14.07 -0.90 -3.91
C ILE A 268 -15.20 -0.63 -2.90
N VAL A 269 -15.34 -1.52 -1.93
CA VAL A 269 -16.20 -1.29 -0.76
C VAL A 269 -15.29 -1.01 0.43
N LEU A 270 -15.57 0.06 1.17
CA LEU A 270 -14.88 0.40 2.42
C LEU A 270 -15.88 0.31 3.58
N SER A 271 -15.55 -0.46 4.62
CA SER A 271 -16.45 -0.68 5.76
C SER A 271 -15.70 -0.60 7.11
N ILE A 272 -16.33 -0.03 8.14
CA ILE A 272 -15.81 -0.07 9.51
C ILE A 272 -16.37 -1.32 10.20
N VAL A 273 -15.50 -2.29 10.51
CA VAL A 273 -15.90 -3.60 11.04
C VAL A 273 -15.74 -3.72 12.55
N ALA A 274 -14.88 -2.92 13.17
CA ALA A 274 -14.68 -2.87 14.62
C ALA A 274 -14.14 -1.51 15.09
N LEU A 275 -14.28 -1.24 16.38
CA LEU A 275 -13.47 -0.28 17.13
C LEU A 275 -12.64 -1.08 18.15
N GLU A 276 -11.32 -0.89 18.19
CA GLU A 276 -10.43 -1.62 19.10
C GLU A 276 -9.18 -0.82 19.51
N GLU A 277 -8.68 -1.09 20.71
CA GLU A 277 -7.43 -0.54 21.22
C GLU A 277 -6.22 -1.25 20.57
N LEU A 278 -5.25 -0.47 20.09
CA LEU A 278 -4.06 -0.97 19.39
C LEU A 278 -2.77 -0.38 19.98
N GLU A 279 -1.89 -1.25 20.48
CA GLU A 279 -0.51 -0.91 20.86
C GLU A 279 0.39 -0.77 19.63
N THR A 280 1.21 0.29 19.59
CA THR A 280 2.18 0.57 18.52
C THR A 280 3.51 1.09 19.09
N PRO A 281 4.62 1.07 18.32
CA PRO A 281 5.90 1.66 18.72
C PRO A 281 5.87 3.13 19.17
N ILE A 282 4.84 3.91 18.83
CA ILE A 282 4.70 5.33 19.25
C ILE A 282 3.59 5.56 20.29
N GLY A 283 2.97 4.49 20.81
CA GLY A 283 1.91 4.55 21.81
C GLY A 283 0.70 3.66 21.48
N THR A 284 -0.27 3.67 22.39
CA THR A 284 -1.53 2.92 22.26
C THR A 284 -2.65 3.85 21.82
N PHE A 285 -3.48 3.40 20.87
CA PHE A 285 -4.55 4.21 20.26
C PHE A 285 -5.87 3.44 20.18
N GLU A 286 -6.97 4.12 20.51
CA GLU A 286 -8.31 3.69 20.09
C GLU A 286 -8.43 3.85 18.56
N CYS A 287 -8.77 2.76 17.87
CA CYS A 287 -8.74 2.68 16.41
C CYS A 287 -10.07 2.19 15.82
N ALA A 288 -10.48 2.78 14.70
CA ALA A 288 -11.44 2.17 13.80
C ALA A 288 -10.70 1.17 12.87
N HIS A 289 -11.12 -0.08 12.89
CA HIS A 289 -10.68 -1.09 11.93
C HIS A 289 -11.55 -0.95 10.67
N VAL A 290 -10.94 -0.44 9.60
CA VAL A 290 -11.53 -0.32 8.26
C VAL A 290 -11.08 -1.51 7.41
N GLU A 291 -12.01 -2.13 6.70
CA GLU A 291 -11.71 -3.07 5.63
C GLU A 291 -11.98 -2.45 4.27
N ILE A 292 -11.09 -2.71 3.30
CA ILE A 292 -11.24 -2.35 1.90
C ILE A 292 -11.28 -3.63 1.08
N GLU A 293 -12.40 -3.88 0.43
CA GLU A 293 -12.57 -4.99 -0.51
C GLU A 293 -12.29 -4.52 -1.94
N ILE A 294 -11.29 -5.14 -2.58
CA ILE A 294 -10.88 -4.84 -3.94
C ILE A 294 -10.64 -6.14 -4.72
N ALA A 295 -11.29 -6.30 -5.87
CA ALA A 295 -11.13 -7.43 -6.79
C ALA A 295 -11.23 -8.85 -6.14
N GLY A 296 -12.01 -9.00 -5.06
CA GLY A 296 -12.13 -10.25 -4.31
C GLY A 296 -11.01 -10.51 -3.30
N THR A 297 -10.28 -9.46 -2.91
CA THR A 297 -9.30 -9.47 -1.81
C THR A 297 -9.65 -8.40 -0.79
N THR A 298 -9.51 -8.74 0.51
CA THR A 298 -9.68 -7.79 1.61
C THR A 298 -8.33 -7.24 2.06
N GLN A 299 -8.26 -5.94 2.27
CA GLN A 299 -7.16 -5.24 2.93
C GLN A 299 -7.69 -4.63 4.22
N HIS A 300 -6.89 -4.63 5.29
CA HIS A 300 -7.31 -4.16 6.61
C HIS A 300 -6.47 -2.95 7.02
N PHE A 301 -7.10 -1.89 7.52
CA PHE A 301 -6.45 -0.65 7.94
C PHE A 301 -6.98 -0.22 9.31
N TRP A 302 -6.15 0.48 10.09
CA TRP A 302 -6.52 1.02 11.40
C TRP A 302 -6.25 2.52 11.44
N THR A 303 -7.31 3.30 11.57
CA THR A 303 -7.24 4.77 11.75
C THR A 303 -7.59 5.13 13.19
N THR A 304 -6.92 6.11 13.79
CA THR A 304 -7.26 6.55 15.15
C THR A 304 -8.66 7.19 15.19
N THR A 305 -9.37 7.03 16.31
CA THR A 305 -10.72 7.61 16.48
C THR A 305 -10.72 9.07 16.91
N ASP A 306 -9.55 9.65 17.21
CA ASP A 306 -9.38 11.08 17.48
C ASP A 306 -9.45 11.92 16.20
N ASP A 307 -9.53 13.25 16.33
CA ASP A 307 -9.77 14.17 15.21
C ASP A 307 -8.65 14.21 14.16
N SER A 308 -7.45 13.71 14.46
CA SER A 308 -6.37 13.57 13.47
C SER A 308 -6.56 12.37 12.54
N ARG A 309 -7.38 11.38 12.94
CA ARG A 309 -7.77 10.22 12.12
C ARG A 309 -6.58 9.52 11.45
N LYS A 310 -5.47 9.35 12.19
CA LYS A 310 -4.16 8.92 11.65
C LYS A 310 -4.16 7.44 11.32
N LEU A 311 -3.54 7.05 10.20
CA LEU A 311 -3.21 5.65 9.92
C LEU A 311 -2.13 5.17 10.91
N VAL A 312 -2.40 4.10 11.65
CA VAL A 312 -1.42 3.50 12.57
C VAL A 312 -1.00 2.08 12.20
N ARG A 313 -1.81 1.34 11.43
CA ARG A 313 -1.51 -0.01 10.97
C ARG A 313 -2.24 -0.33 9.66
N PHE A 314 -1.66 -1.18 8.81
CA PHE A 314 -2.42 -1.88 7.76
C PHE A 314 -1.92 -3.31 7.52
N LYS A 315 -2.73 -4.14 6.86
CA LYS A 315 -2.38 -5.50 6.40
C LYS A 315 -2.89 -5.69 4.98
N ALA A 316 -1.98 -5.97 4.05
CA ALA A 316 -2.27 -6.24 2.65
C ALA A 316 -1.19 -7.15 2.05
N GLY A 317 -1.56 -8.05 1.11
CA GLY A 317 -0.59 -8.87 0.36
C GLY A 317 0.32 -9.80 1.19
N GLY A 318 -0.06 -10.11 2.44
CA GLY A 318 0.77 -10.89 3.37
C GLY A 318 1.85 -10.09 4.12
N VAL A 319 1.83 -8.76 4.01
CA VAL A 319 2.69 -7.82 4.75
C VAL A 319 1.84 -7.02 5.73
N GLU A 320 2.40 -6.72 6.90
CA GLU A 320 1.84 -5.82 7.91
C GLU A 320 2.66 -4.52 7.94
N ALA A 321 1.98 -3.38 7.92
CA ALA A 321 2.57 -2.07 8.20
C ALA A 321 2.23 -1.64 9.63
N ILE A 322 3.22 -1.18 10.41
CA ILE A 322 3.02 -0.63 11.76
C ILE A 322 3.72 0.73 11.86
N VAL A 323 3.01 1.75 12.34
CA VAL A 323 3.55 3.11 12.49
C VAL A 323 4.75 3.16 13.45
N THR A 324 5.77 3.92 13.08
CA THR A 324 6.99 4.17 13.86
C THR A 324 7.31 5.67 14.03
N ARG A 325 6.61 6.55 13.29
CA ARG A 325 6.69 8.01 13.40
C ARG A 325 5.39 8.63 12.87
N SER A 326 4.85 9.66 13.51
CA SER A 326 3.68 10.38 12.98
C SER A 326 3.65 11.85 13.44
N ASP A 327 4.22 12.73 12.63
CA ASP A 327 4.51 14.13 12.94
C ASP A 327 3.75 15.10 12.01
N VAL A 328 3.86 16.39 12.29
CA VAL A 328 3.59 17.49 11.35
C VAL A 328 4.84 18.36 11.31
N VAL A 329 5.38 18.64 10.11
CA VAL A 329 6.62 19.40 9.93
C VAL A 329 6.45 20.54 8.94
N SER A 330 6.99 21.71 9.29
CA SER A 330 6.95 22.92 8.48
C SER A 330 8.03 22.88 7.38
N PRO A 331 7.83 23.58 6.24
CA PRO A 331 8.87 23.76 5.25
C PRO A 331 10.12 24.45 5.84
N GLY A 332 11.22 23.71 5.93
CA GLY A 332 12.49 24.20 6.49
C GLY A 332 12.78 23.77 7.93
N ASP A 333 11.89 23.04 8.60
CA ASP A 333 12.16 22.45 9.92
C ASP A 333 13.31 21.43 9.84
N GLU A 334 14.10 21.33 10.91
CA GLU A 334 15.28 20.45 11.00
C GLU A 334 15.18 19.49 12.20
N GLN A 335 15.78 18.30 12.04
CA GLN A 335 15.91 17.26 13.05
C GLN A 335 17.39 16.92 13.21
N ILE A 336 17.83 16.69 14.45
CA ILE A 336 19.18 16.14 14.72
C ILE A 336 19.04 14.61 14.71
N TYR A 337 19.64 13.94 13.73
CA TYR A 337 19.80 12.49 13.80
C TYR A 337 21.06 12.18 14.62
N ARG A 338 20.93 11.27 15.60
CA ARG A 338 22.00 10.86 16.52
C ARG A 338 22.11 9.34 16.55
N ASN A 339 23.33 8.83 16.53
CA ASN A 339 23.67 7.41 16.66
C ASN A 339 24.63 7.22 17.84
N ASP A 340 24.06 6.93 19.01
CA ASP A 340 24.85 6.77 20.25
C ASP A 340 25.74 5.51 20.27
N SER A 341 25.50 4.54 19.37
CA SER A 341 26.32 3.32 19.27
C SER A 341 27.69 3.57 18.64
N ILE A 342 27.76 4.46 17.63
CA ILE A 342 29.02 4.89 17.00
C ILE A 342 29.52 6.23 17.54
N GLY A 343 28.67 7.04 18.18
CA GLY A 343 29.02 8.36 18.69
C GLY A 343 29.10 9.41 17.60
N PHE A 344 28.01 9.61 16.84
CA PHE A 344 27.91 10.73 15.90
C PHE A 344 26.49 11.29 15.82
N GLU A 345 26.39 12.54 15.36
CA GLU A 345 25.13 13.17 14.98
C GLU A 345 25.28 14.02 13.70
N ALA A 346 24.16 14.31 13.03
CA ALA A 346 24.09 15.18 11.87
C ALA A 346 22.71 15.86 11.80
N ASP A 347 22.68 17.10 11.30
CA ASP A 347 21.46 17.88 11.17
C ASP A 347 20.83 17.61 9.80
N LEU A 348 19.57 17.16 9.79
CA LEU A 348 18.82 16.74 8.62
C LEU A 348 17.51 17.54 8.51
N PRO A 349 16.91 17.69 7.31
CA PRO A 349 15.55 18.22 7.20
C PRO A 349 14.55 17.32 7.97
N ALA A 350 13.67 17.90 8.78
CA ALA A 350 12.69 17.15 9.59
C ALA A 350 11.71 16.34 8.73
N SER A 351 11.48 16.78 7.48
CA SER A 351 10.63 16.11 6.50
C SER A 351 11.23 14.85 5.87
N TRP A 352 12.50 14.55 6.15
CA TRP A 352 13.17 13.38 5.57
C TRP A 352 12.95 12.12 6.40
N GLY A 353 12.78 11.00 5.70
CA GLY A 353 12.76 9.66 6.30
C GLY A 353 14.17 9.21 6.63
N VAL A 354 14.39 8.76 7.87
CA VAL A 354 15.70 8.29 8.35
C VAL A 354 15.53 6.90 8.93
N PHE A 355 16.36 5.96 8.47
CA PHE A 355 16.18 4.54 8.67
C PHE A 355 17.49 3.90 9.08
N ASP A 356 17.59 3.48 10.33
CA ASP A 356 18.73 2.69 10.76
C ASP A 356 18.63 1.27 10.17
N ARG A 357 19.64 0.86 9.41
CA ARG A 357 19.81 -0.46 8.79
C ARG A 357 21.06 -1.17 9.32
N SER A 358 21.52 -0.77 10.51
CA SER A 358 22.69 -1.34 11.16
C SER A 358 22.44 -2.77 11.61
N ASP A 359 23.51 -3.55 11.64
CA ASP A 359 23.56 -4.90 12.17
C ASP A 359 23.58 -4.82 13.71
N PRO A 360 22.53 -5.24 14.45
CA PRO A 360 22.47 -5.02 15.90
C PRO A 360 23.60 -5.70 16.68
N GLU A 361 24.14 -6.80 16.17
CA GLU A 361 25.29 -7.49 16.78
C GLU A 361 26.59 -6.68 16.65
N LYS A 362 26.62 -5.65 15.78
CA LYS A 362 27.82 -4.88 15.42
C LYS A 362 27.60 -3.36 15.41
N ALA A 363 26.51 -2.88 16.00
CA ALA A 363 26.15 -1.46 15.99
C ALA A 363 27.21 -0.53 16.61
N ALA A 364 28.10 -1.07 17.48
CA ALA A 364 29.24 -0.35 18.06
C ALA A 364 30.51 -0.34 17.18
N GLU A 365 30.61 -1.24 16.18
CA GLU A 365 31.70 -1.28 15.19
C GLU A 365 31.32 -0.49 13.92
N ARG A 366 30.07 -0.65 13.47
CA ARG A 366 29.57 -0.15 12.19
C ARG A 366 28.09 0.21 12.26
N ALA A 367 27.71 1.31 11.63
CA ALA A 367 26.32 1.66 11.38
C ALA A 367 26.04 1.91 9.90
N ARG A 368 24.81 1.68 9.47
CA ARG A 368 24.35 1.99 8.10
C ARG A 368 22.99 2.68 8.19
N ILE A 369 22.99 3.98 7.97
CA ILE A 369 21.78 4.80 7.99
C ILE A 369 21.36 5.03 6.56
N GLU A 370 20.10 4.74 6.22
CA GLU A 370 19.49 5.11 4.96
C GLU A 370 18.58 6.32 5.16
N ILE A 371 18.69 7.31 4.28
CA ILE A 371 17.97 8.59 4.37
C ILE A 371 17.18 8.76 3.07
N ARG A 372 16.02 9.41 3.11
CA ARG A 372 15.20 9.75 1.94
C ARG A 372 14.57 11.13 2.05
N ASP A 373 14.84 11.95 1.05
CA ASP A 373 14.04 13.12 0.67
C ASP A 373 12.61 12.68 0.33
N PRO A 374 11.53 13.37 0.76
CA PRO A 374 10.16 12.99 0.40
C PRO A 374 9.79 13.35 -1.05
N GLY A 375 10.45 14.33 -1.67
CA GLY A 375 10.10 14.86 -2.99
C GLY A 375 10.82 14.17 -4.16
N VAL A 376 12.10 13.83 -3.98
CA VAL A 376 13.07 13.54 -5.05
C VAL A 376 13.47 12.05 -5.14
N ILE A 377 13.73 11.54 -6.36
CA ILE A 377 14.24 10.17 -6.57
C ILE A 377 15.75 10.13 -6.30
N GLY A 378 16.17 9.28 -5.37
CA GLY A 378 17.59 9.21 -4.99
C GLY A 378 17.83 8.47 -3.69
N THR A 379 19.04 7.92 -3.55
CA THR A 379 19.45 7.18 -2.36
C THR A 379 20.48 7.98 -1.57
N TRP A 380 20.09 8.39 -0.37
CA TRP A 380 21.00 8.95 0.62
C TRP A 380 21.37 7.89 1.65
N SER A 381 22.62 7.92 2.12
CA SER A 381 23.05 7.08 3.24
C SER A 381 24.28 7.63 3.96
N ILE A 382 24.40 7.26 5.23
CA ILE A 382 25.61 7.42 6.05
C ILE A 382 26.07 6.01 6.43
N ALA A 383 27.25 5.60 5.98
CA ALA A 383 27.90 4.39 6.47
C ALA A 383 28.97 4.79 7.48
N ALA A 384 28.76 4.46 8.75
CA ALA A 384 29.68 4.77 9.84
C ALA A 384 30.53 3.54 10.19
N THR A 385 31.78 3.73 10.58
CA THR A 385 32.66 2.66 11.06
C THR A 385 33.63 3.23 12.09
N ARG A 386 33.73 2.59 13.25
CA ARG A 386 34.73 2.86 14.28
C ARG A 386 35.92 1.91 14.07
N LEU A 387 37.13 2.46 14.02
CA LEU A 387 38.37 1.69 13.98
C LEU A 387 38.80 1.30 15.40
N ASP A 388 39.60 0.25 15.53
CA ASP A 388 40.35 0.02 16.76
C ASP A 388 41.48 1.06 16.88
N PRO A 389 41.73 1.69 18.04
CA PRO A 389 42.87 2.59 18.22
C PRO A 389 44.25 1.98 17.89
N ASP A 390 44.39 0.64 17.96
CA ASP A 390 45.63 -0.07 17.60
C ASP A 390 45.72 -0.45 16.10
N ASP A 391 44.69 -0.20 15.27
CA ASP A 391 44.66 -0.59 13.84
C ASP A 391 45.45 0.34 12.90
N SER A 392 45.75 1.60 13.28
CA SER A 392 46.38 2.57 12.36
C SER A 392 47.15 3.72 13.05
N ASP A 393 48.39 3.96 12.61
CA ASP A 393 49.24 5.13 12.98
C ASP A 393 48.94 6.40 12.13
N ARG A 394 47.93 6.39 11.25
CA ARG A 394 47.69 7.45 10.25
C ARG A 394 47.03 8.71 10.83
N THR A 395 47.20 9.84 10.14
CA THR A 395 46.42 11.06 10.39
C THR A 395 44.99 10.94 9.85
N ASP A 396 44.03 11.71 10.38
CA ASP A 396 42.63 11.70 9.93
C ASP A 396 42.49 11.93 8.42
N LEU A 397 43.35 12.78 7.84
CA LEU A 397 43.37 13.07 6.41
C LEU A 397 43.86 11.88 5.57
N GLU A 398 44.79 11.08 6.09
CA GLU A 398 45.28 9.88 5.41
C GLU A 398 44.25 8.73 5.47
N GLU A 399 43.54 8.58 6.59
CA GLU A 399 42.40 7.66 6.70
C GLU A 399 41.24 8.06 5.78
N ALA A 400 40.85 9.34 5.78
CA ALA A 400 39.80 9.85 4.89
C ALA A 400 40.18 9.67 3.40
N ARG A 401 41.44 9.90 3.03
CA ARG A 401 41.98 9.63 1.69
C ARG A 401 41.94 8.14 1.32
N GLU A 402 42.45 7.24 2.15
CA GLU A 402 42.41 5.80 1.82
C GLU A 402 40.97 5.31 1.68
N MET A 403 40.08 5.74 2.59
CA MET A 403 38.66 5.41 2.50
C MET A 403 38.04 5.94 1.21
N VAL A 404 38.36 7.16 0.76
CA VAL A 404 37.90 7.69 -0.54
C VAL A 404 38.40 6.84 -1.72
N GLU A 405 39.69 6.49 -1.77
CA GLU A 405 40.23 5.61 -2.82
C GLU A 405 39.56 4.22 -2.80
N LYS A 406 39.26 3.70 -1.61
CA LYS A 406 38.48 2.46 -1.38
C LYS A 406 37.02 2.59 -1.85
N GLN A 407 36.39 3.76 -1.71
CA GLN A 407 35.06 4.04 -2.26
C GLN A 407 35.08 4.15 -3.79
N ILE A 408 36.04 4.89 -4.37
CA ILE A 408 36.22 5.06 -5.83
C ILE A 408 36.42 3.69 -6.48
N LYS A 409 37.43 2.94 -6.04
CA LYS A 409 37.72 1.55 -6.47
C LYS A 409 36.53 0.60 -6.27
N GLY A 410 35.71 0.86 -5.24
CA GLY A 410 34.46 0.16 -4.98
C GLY A 410 33.36 0.46 -6.00
N LEU A 411 33.27 1.71 -6.49
CA LEU A 411 32.34 2.14 -7.53
C LEU A 411 32.78 1.64 -8.91
N THR A 412 34.04 1.86 -9.31
CA THR A 412 34.60 1.39 -10.60
C THR A 412 34.46 -0.12 -10.82
N LYS A 413 34.34 -0.91 -9.73
CA LYS A 413 34.10 -2.37 -9.80
C LYS A 413 32.62 -2.78 -9.84
N LYS A 414 31.69 -1.92 -9.40
CA LYS A 414 30.29 -2.30 -9.11
C LYS A 414 29.24 -1.51 -9.89
N ALA A 415 29.53 -0.29 -10.28
CA ALA A 415 28.64 0.56 -11.04
C ALA A 415 28.99 0.48 -12.53
N THR A 416 27.97 0.39 -13.38
CA THR A 416 28.13 0.41 -14.84
C THR A 416 28.64 1.79 -15.26
N ASP A 417 29.66 1.81 -16.11
CA ASP A 417 30.24 3.00 -16.73
C ASP A 417 30.57 4.16 -15.76
N PHE A 418 31.07 3.83 -14.55
CA PHE A 418 31.44 4.85 -13.56
C PHE A 418 32.66 5.68 -14.01
N VAL A 419 32.47 7.00 -14.09
CA VAL A 419 33.49 8.00 -14.42
C VAL A 419 33.65 8.95 -13.23
N LEU A 420 34.87 9.08 -12.73
CA LEU A 420 35.22 10.03 -11.67
C LEU A 420 35.48 11.42 -12.28
N ASP A 421 34.86 12.47 -11.72
CA ASP A 421 35.30 13.83 -11.98
C ASP A 421 36.47 14.15 -11.03
N GLU A 422 37.70 14.05 -11.54
CA GLU A 422 38.91 14.38 -10.77
C GLU A 422 38.96 15.87 -10.35
N SER A 423 38.18 16.77 -10.98
CA SER A 423 38.11 18.19 -10.60
C SER A 423 37.17 18.47 -9.41
N SER A 424 36.23 17.57 -9.13
CA SER A 424 35.37 17.60 -7.93
C SER A 424 36.08 17.26 -6.62
N ARG A 425 37.31 16.71 -6.71
CA ARG A 425 38.05 16.21 -5.55
C ARG A 425 38.43 17.35 -4.63
N SER A 426 37.97 17.25 -3.38
CA SER A 426 38.17 18.27 -2.36
C SER A 426 38.66 17.64 -1.05
N GLU A 427 39.53 18.37 -0.36
CA GLU A 427 40.12 17.99 0.92
C GLU A 427 40.04 19.20 1.86
N THR A 428 39.44 19.01 3.03
CA THR A 428 39.24 20.06 4.04
C THR A 428 39.63 19.52 5.41
N GLN A 429 40.66 20.11 6.03
CA GLN A 429 40.92 19.89 7.45
C GLN A 429 39.85 20.64 8.26
N ILE A 430 39.18 19.94 9.17
CA ILE A 430 38.28 20.53 10.17
C ILE A 430 38.95 20.49 11.56
N THR A 431 38.34 21.13 12.56
CA THR A 431 38.96 21.37 13.88
C THR A 431 39.53 20.10 14.53
N ASP A 432 38.78 18.99 14.50
CA ASP A 432 39.14 17.72 15.14
C ASP A 432 39.18 16.54 14.13
N GLY A 433 39.45 16.79 12.84
CA GLY A 433 39.45 15.72 11.84
C GLY A 433 39.63 16.21 10.40
N ALA A 434 39.34 15.36 9.43
CA ALA A 434 39.46 15.66 8.01
C ALA A 434 38.27 15.18 7.18
N LEU A 435 37.89 15.99 6.19
CA LEU A 435 36.83 15.73 5.23
C LEU A 435 37.43 15.61 3.82
N VAL A 436 37.16 14.52 3.12
CA VAL A 436 37.58 14.29 1.72
C VAL A 436 36.37 13.88 0.88
N SER A 437 36.15 14.56 -0.24
CA SER A 437 34.95 14.41 -1.06
C SER A 437 35.24 14.27 -2.55
N PHE A 438 34.33 13.62 -3.27
CA PHE A 438 34.34 13.50 -4.73
C PHE A 438 32.93 13.32 -5.31
N LEU A 439 32.79 13.63 -6.60
CA LEU A 439 31.65 13.40 -7.46
C LEU A 439 32.05 12.50 -8.63
N GLY A 440 31.12 11.70 -9.14
CA GLY A 440 31.28 11.00 -10.41
C GLY A 440 29.95 10.58 -11.01
N GLU A 441 29.97 10.28 -12.31
CA GLU A 441 28.82 9.82 -13.10
C GLU A 441 28.82 8.29 -13.18
N ALA A 442 27.64 7.69 -13.34
CA ALA A 442 27.48 6.25 -13.61
C ALA A 442 26.12 5.97 -14.29
N LYS A 443 25.95 4.76 -14.84
CA LYS A 443 24.67 4.28 -15.35
C LYS A 443 23.87 3.50 -14.30
N MET A 444 22.56 3.70 -14.29
CA MET A 444 21.57 2.90 -13.57
C MET A 444 20.44 2.50 -14.52
N GLY A 445 20.57 1.32 -15.13
CA GLY A 445 19.76 0.97 -16.31
C GLY A 445 20.22 1.80 -17.51
N SER A 446 19.28 2.45 -18.20
CA SER A 446 19.55 3.44 -19.25
C SER A 446 19.97 4.82 -18.69
N ALA A 447 19.46 5.18 -17.51
CA ALA A 447 19.60 6.52 -16.94
C ALA A 447 21.02 6.83 -16.44
N ASP A 448 21.42 8.09 -16.63
CA ASP A 448 22.62 8.66 -16.01
C ASP A 448 22.31 9.09 -14.57
N VAL A 449 23.16 8.70 -13.64
CA VAL A 449 23.07 9.05 -12.22
C VAL A 449 24.40 9.60 -11.73
N PHE A 450 24.32 10.66 -10.93
CA PHE A 450 25.49 11.17 -10.21
C PHE A 450 25.64 10.44 -8.89
N VAL A 451 26.89 10.28 -8.44
CA VAL A 451 27.27 9.69 -7.16
C VAL A 451 28.24 10.62 -6.47
N LYS A 452 27.77 11.40 -5.49
CA LYS A 452 28.63 12.20 -4.61
C LYS A 452 28.92 11.42 -3.33
N LYS A 453 30.18 11.47 -2.88
CA LYS A 453 30.58 10.94 -1.58
C LYS A 453 31.46 11.91 -0.82
N SER A 454 31.26 11.92 0.49
CA SER A 454 32.04 12.68 1.44
C SER A 454 32.45 11.76 2.57
N VAL A 455 33.75 11.66 2.84
CA VAL A 455 34.30 10.90 3.95
C VAL A 455 34.82 11.86 4.99
N LEU A 456 34.17 11.87 6.15
CA LEU A 456 34.67 12.52 7.36
C LEU A 456 35.37 11.45 8.21
N HIS A 457 36.63 11.68 8.58
CA HIS A 457 37.32 10.93 9.62
C HIS A 457 37.66 11.86 10.79
N SER A 458 37.43 11.40 12.01
CA SER A 458 37.74 12.09 13.26
C SER A 458 37.78 11.09 14.41
N ARG A 459 38.75 11.19 15.32
CA ARG A 459 38.78 10.44 16.60
C ARG A 459 38.64 8.91 16.44
N GLY A 460 39.12 8.33 15.33
CA GLY A 460 38.99 6.91 15.01
C GLY A 460 37.63 6.48 14.44
N VAL A 461 36.69 7.40 14.23
CA VAL A 461 35.40 7.17 13.57
C VAL A 461 35.45 7.70 12.13
N THR A 462 35.01 6.88 11.18
CA THR A 462 34.84 7.24 9.77
C THR A 462 33.35 7.26 9.41
N LEU A 463 32.87 8.40 8.90
CA LEU A 463 31.53 8.55 8.33
C LEU A 463 31.63 8.72 6.81
N VAL A 464 31.06 7.79 6.06
CA VAL A 464 30.96 7.84 4.60
C VAL A 464 29.55 8.25 4.21
N PHE A 465 29.35 9.53 3.96
CA PHE A 465 28.14 10.08 3.37
C PHE A 465 28.10 9.73 1.88
N SER A 466 26.95 9.29 1.39
CA SER A 466 26.73 8.93 -0.02
C SER A 466 25.39 9.44 -0.53
N LEU A 467 25.43 10.26 -1.58
CA LEU A 467 24.29 10.69 -2.39
C LEU A 467 24.35 9.95 -3.73
N ARG A 468 23.20 9.49 -4.21
CA ARG A 468 22.95 9.21 -5.63
C ARG A 468 21.62 9.79 -6.05
N CYS A 469 21.60 10.54 -7.15
CA CYS A 469 20.41 11.16 -7.75
C CYS A 469 20.52 11.14 -9.29
N LEU A 470 19.45 11.57 -9.96
CA LEU A 470 19.46 11.85 -11.40
C LEU A 470 20.26 13.13 -11.70
N ALA A 471 20.51 13.40 -12.98
CA ALA A 471 21.23 14.59 -13.43
C ALA A 471 20.49 15.90 -13.09
N ASP A 472 19.19 15.96 -13.34
CA ASP A 472 18.38 17.17 -13.12
C ASP A 472 18.22 17.53 -11.63
N ASP A 473 18.25 16.52 -10.75
CA ASP A 473 18.18 16.68 -9.29
C ASP A 473 19.50 17.15 -8.66
N LEU A 474 20.64 16.99 -9.36
CA LEU A 474 21.98 17.13 -8.78
C LEU A 474 22.18 18.45 -8.05
N VAL A 475 21.86 19.58 -8.68
CA VAL A 475 22.14 20.92 -8.14
C VAL A 475 21.41 21.17 -6.81
N GLN A 476 20.18 20.66 -6.66
CA GLN A 476 19.40 20.78 -5.43
C GLN A 476 19.89 19.81 -4.35
N GLN A 477 20.13 18.56 -4.73
CA GLN A 477 20.54 17.51 -3.79
C GLN A 477 21.98 17.73 -3.29
N GLU A 478 22.90 18.20 -4.13
CA GLU A 478 24.30 18.48 -3.79
C GLU A 478 24.44 19.61 -2.76
N ALA A 479 23.77 20.75 -2.97
CA ALA A 479 23.77 21.86 -2.01
C ALA A 479 23.21 21.43 -0.64
N THR A 480 22.24 20.52 -0.63
CA THR A 480 21.69 19.93 0.59
C THR A 480 22.67 18.93 1.22
N PHE A 481 23.46 18.22 0.40
CA PHE A 481 24.40 17.18 0.82
C PHE A 481 25.60 17.78 1.54
N ASP A 482 26.23 18.79 0.95
CA ASP A 482 27.39 19.44 1.56
C ASP A 482 27.02 20.14 2.87
N ARG A 483 25.78 20.65 2.98
CA ARG A 483 25.21 21.19 4.23
C ARG A 483 25.08 20.13 5.32
N ILE A 484 24.51 18.96 4.99
CA ILE A 484 24.36 17.83 5.92
C ILE A 484 25.74 17.29 6.34
N VAL A 485 26.67 17.15 5.39
CA VAL A 485 28.06 16.72 5.66
C VAL A 485 28.77 17.72 6.58
N ALA A 486 28.65 19.03 6.33
CA ALA A 486 29.25 20.07 7.16
C ALA A 486 28.61 20.21 8.55
N SER A 487 27.38 19.71 8.74
CA SER A 487 26.74 19.64 10.05
C SER A 487 27.25 18.51 10.94
N ALA A 488 27.91 17.49 10.36
CA ALA A 488 28.20 16.24 11.04
C ALA A 488 29.20 16.40 12.20
N ARG A 489 28.90 15.78 13.34
CA ARG A 489 29.66 15.84 14.58
C ARG A 489 29.94 14.44 15.10
N ILE A 490 31.16 14.22 15.60
CA ILE A 490 31.63 12.94 16.17
C ILE A 490 32.01 13.21 17.63
N ASP A 491 31.51 12.36 18.55
CA ASP A 491 31.67 12.46 20.00
C ASP A 491 32.98 11.79 20.47
#